data_AF-A0Q3I9-F1
#
_entry.id   AF-A0Q3I9-F1
#
_cell.length_a   1.000
_cell.length_b   1.000
_cell.length_c   1.000
_cell.angle_alpha   90.00
_cell.angle_beta   90.00
_cell.angle_gamma   90.00
#
_symmetry.space_group_name_H-M   'P 1'
#
loop_
_entity.id
_entity.type
_entity.pdbx_description
1 polymer ?
#
loop_
_entity_poly.entity_id
_entity_poly.type
_entity_poly.pdbx_seq_one_letter_code
_entity_poly.pdbx_strand_id
1 'polypeptide(L)'
;MKRKTGVVIKVFKNYVSIKTVNGEIFNIKIKDYTPNVGDIYSGNIAHNHSKTLRIFIALAIVLMAVVFCRNIYIYNKPKAVITMIIPPTIQLKVNNWNKVVEASATKEAGRNILIGVKLKNLPLNNALEKIIDSAKEKDVLNDKYIENKDNSIIIYTSKNNDSMDLSSFEKYLKDRKLKYKINYDGSDRIK
;
A
#
# COMPACT_ATOMS: atom_id res chain seq x y z
N MET A 1 -19.63 -31.24 29.73
CA MET A 1 -20.41 -31.31 28.46
C MET A 1 -21.65 -32.15 28.71
N LYS A 2 -22.86 -31.68 28.33
CA LYS A 2 -24.10 -32.45 28.56
C LYS A 2 -24.21 -33.55 27.49
N ARG A 3 -24.17 -34.81 27.93
CA ARG A 3 -24.38 -36.01 27.10
C ARG A 3 -25.88 -36.32 27.03
N LYS A 4 -26.37 -36.71 25.86
CA LYS A 4 -27.77 -37.12 25.65
C LYS A 4 -27.79 -38.44 24.86
N THR A 5 -28.84 -39.23 25.09
CA THR A 5 -29.07 -40.53 24.43
C THR A 5 -30.49 -40.54 23.88
N GLY A 6 -30.67 -41.10 22.69
CA GLY A 6 -31.97 -41.22 22.06
C GLY A 6 -31.91 -41.98 20.74
N VAL A 7 -33.06 -42.12 20.10
CA VAL A 7 -33.22 -42.80 18.81
C VAL A 7 -32.86 -41.85 17.68
N VAL A 8 -31.98 -42.28 16.77
CA VAL A 8 -31.57 -41.50 15.59
C VAL A 8 -32.76 -41.33 14.67
N ILE A 9 -33.17 -40.08 14.47
CA ILE A 9 -34.24 -39.69 13.55
C ILE A 9 -33.69 -39.22 12.20
N LYS A 10 -32.44 -38.71 12.18
CA LYS A 10 -31.79 -38.25 10.96
C LYS A 10 -30.27 -38.25 11.08
N VAL A 11 -29.60 -38.64 10.00
CA VAL A 11 -28.13 -38.66 9.90
C VAL A 11 -27.68 -37.54 8.96
N PHE A 12 -26.75 -36.70 9.44
CA PHE A 12 -26.03 -35.72 8.62
C PHE A 12 -24.54 -36.08 8.57
N LYS A 13 -23.78 -35.41 7.70
CA LYS A 13 -22.35 -35.69 7.50
C LYS A 13 -21.51 -35.63 8.79
N ASN A 14 -21.78 -34.66 9.67
CA ASN A 14 -20.94 -34.38 10.85
C ASN A 14 -21.69 -34.51 12.20
N TYR A 15 -23.00 -34.76 12.18
CA TYR A 15 -23.83 -34.88 13.38
C TYR A 15 -25.07 -35.74 13.09
N VAL A 16 -25.68 -36.30 14.13
CA VAL A 16 -26.96 -37.01 14.05
C VAL A 16 -28.00 -36.30 14.91
N SER A 17 -29.24 -36.28 14.46
CA SER A 17 -30.35 -35.83 15.28
C SER A 17 -30.96 -37.03 15.97
N ILE A 18 -31.08 -36.97 17.30
CA ILE A 18 -31.71 -37.98 18.13
C ILE A 18 -33.01 -37.46 18.74
N LYS A 19 -33.98 -38.34 18.97
CA LYS A 19 -35.17 -38.10 19.80
C LYS A 19 -35.02 -38.87 21.12
N THR A 20 -35.06 -38.15 22.23
CA THR A 20 -34.96 -38.74 23.58
C THR A 20 -36.29 -39.36 24.01
N VAL A 21 -36.28 -40.14 25.09
CA VAL A 21 -37.49 -40.75 25.70
C VAL A 21 -38.53 -39.69 26.08
N ASN A 22 -38.08 -38.49 26.46
CA ASN A 22 -38.94 -37.37 26.81
C ASN A 22 -39.49 -36.61 25.59
N GLY A 23 -39.24 -37.11 24.37
CA GLY A 23 -39.64 -36.46 23.13
C GLY A 23 -38.76 -35.28 22.69
N GLU A 24 -37.77 -34.87 23.49
CA GLU A 24 -36.82 -33.81 23.13
C GLU A 24 -35.93 -34.24 21.95
N ILE A 25 -35.60 -33.31 21.05
CA ILE A 25 -34.69 -33.55 19.92
C ILE A 25 -33.36 -32.85 20.16
N PHE A 26 -32.24 -33.56 19.97
CA PHE A 26 -30.89 -33.00 20.07
C PHE A 26 -30.01 -33.40 18.88
N ASN A 27 -29.12 -32.50 18.47
CA ASN A 27 -28.05 -32.80 17.53
C ASN A 27 -26.81 -33.26 18.29
N ILE A 28 -26.24 -34.42 17.93
CA ILE A 28 -25.07 -35.04 18.56
C ILE A 28 -23.95 -35.18 17.54
N LYS A 29 -22.72 -34.82 17.92
CA LYS A 29 -21.55 -34.96 17.04
C LYS A 29 -21.22 -36.43 16.81
N ILE A 30 -21.07 -36.83 15.56
CA ILE A 30 -20.62 -38.19 15.19
C ILE A 30 -19.15 -38.36 15.58
N LYS A 31 -18.80 -39.50 16.20
CA LYS A 31 -17.42 -39.84 16.55
C LYS A 31 -16.95 -41.10 15.85
N ASP A 32 -17.35 -42.26 16.37
CA ASP A 32 -16.65 -43.52 16.11
C ASP A 32 -17.20 -44.25 14.87
N TYR A 33 -18.50 -44.10 14.62
CA TYR A 33 -19.18 -44.65 13.45
C TYR A 33 -20.43 -43.81 13.13
N THR A 34 -20.88 -43.90 11.88
CA THR A 34 -22.14 -43.30 11.43
C THR A 34 -23.29 -44.26 11.74
N PRO A 35 -24.18 -43.95 12.70
CA PRO A 35 -25.34 -44.81 12.99
C PRO A 35 -26.38 -44.70 11.89
N ASN A 36 -27.26 -45.69 11.79
CA ASN A 36 -28.42 -45.68 10.89
C ASN A 36 -29.62 -45.00 11.55
N VAL A 37 -30.62 -44.62 10.75
CA VAL A 37 -31.90 -44.12 11.27
C VAL A 37 -32.61 -45.26 12.02
N GLY A 38 -33.08 -44.98 13.23
CA GLY A 38 -33.67 -45.96 14.15
C GLY A 38 -32.71 -46.48 15.21
N ASP A 39 -31.40 -46.30 15.06
CA ASP A 39 -30.42 -46.75 16.04
C ASP A 39 -30.47 -45.91 17.33
N ILE A 40 -30.07 -46.51 18.46
CA ILE A 40 -29.84 -45.76 19.70
C ILE A 40 -28.44 -45.17 19.65
N TYR A 41 -28.35 -43.85 19.74
CA TYR A 41 -27.07 -43.15 19.72
C TYR A 41 -26.92 -42.23 20.94
N SER A 42 -25.71 -42.22 21.49
CA SER A 42 -25.39 -41.44 22.68
C SER A 42 -24.12 -40.65 22.47
N GLY A 43 -24.15 -39.36 22.79
CA GLY A 43 -22.98 -38.52 22.64
C GLY A 43 -23.17 -37.11 23.17
N ASN A 44 -22.16 -36.28 22.93
CA ASN A 44 -22.16 -34.88 23.32
C ASN A 44 -22.98 -34.08 22.30
N ILE A 45 -23.81 -33.16 22.81
CA ILE A 45 -24.56 -32.22 21.98
C ILE A 45 -23.57 -31.48 21.06
N ALA A 46 -23.84 -31.49 19.76
CA ALA A 46 -23.12 -30.72 18.77
C ALA A 46 -23.35 -29.23 19.09
N HIS A 47 -22.35 -28.59 19.67
CA HIS A 47 -22.41 -27.17 19.91
C HIS A 47 -22.33 -26.46 18.56
N ASN A 48 -23.37 -25.69 18.21
CA ASN A 48 -23.26 -24.75 17.12
C ASN A 48 -22.22 -23.70 17.54
N HIS A 49 -21.30 -23.32 16.64
CA HIS A 49 -20.39 -22.21 16.93
C HIS A 49 -21.21 -21.04 17.46
N SER A 50 -20.81 -20.48 18.60
CA SER A 50 -21.60 -19.45 19.25
C SER A 50 -21.81 -18.30 18.27
N LYS A 51 -23.05 -17.79 18.19
CA LYS A 51 -23.36 -16.61 17.36
C LYS A 51 -22.39 -15.46 17.67
N THR A 52 -21.93 -15.39 18.92
CA THR A 52 -20.90 -14.45 19.38
C THR A 52 -19.56 -14.60 18.65
N LEU A 53 -19.06 -15.82 18.43
CA LEU A 53 -17.80 -16.03 17.71
C LEU A 53 -17.89 -15.53 16.27
N ARG A 54 -19.02 -15.77 15.59
CA ARG A 54 -19.24 -15.26 14.23
C ARG A 54 -19.27 -13.73 14.18
N ILE A 55 -19.88 -13.09 15.18
CA ILE A 55 -19.90 -11.63 15.31
C ILE A 55 -18.48 -11.08 15.53
N PHE A 56 -17.67 -11.71 16.40
CA PHE A 56 -16.28 -11.29 16.60
C PHE A 56 -15.43 -11.42 15.34
N ILE A 57 -15.59 -12.51 14.58
CA ILE A 57 -14.89 -12.69 13.30
C ILE A 57 -15.30 -11.60 12.30
N ALA A 58 -16.60 -11.31 12.19
CA ALA A 58 -17.09 -10.25 11.31
C ALA A 58 -16.53 -8.87 11.71
N LEU A 59 -16.52 -8.55 13.00
CA LEU A 59 -15.92 -7.31 13.51
C LEU A 59 -14.42 -7.23 13.22
N ALA A 60 -13.68 -8.32 13.40
CA ALA A 60 -12.26 -8.37 13.11
C ALA A 60 -11.97 -8.09 11.62
N ILE A 61 -12.75 -8.67 10.72
CA ILE A 61 -12.61 -8.44 9.27
C ILE A 61 -12.89 -6.96 8.93
N VAL A 62 -13.94 -6.38 9.50
CA VAL A 62 -14.28 -4.97 9.29
C VAL A 62 -13.16 -4.06 9.79
N LEU A 63 -12.65 -4.30 11.00
CA LEU A 63 -11.52 -3.54 11.55
C LEU A 63 -10.27 -3.65 10.68
N MET A 64 -9.96 -4.86 10.20
CA MET A 64 -8.83 -5.08 9.30
C MET A 64 -9.00 -4.32 7.99
N ALA A 65 -10.20 -4.33 7.39
CA ALA A 65 -10.50 -3.55 6.19
C ALA A 65 -10.33 -2.04 6.41
N VAL A 66 -10.79 -1.50 7.54
CA VAL A 66 -10.63 -0.08 7.89
C VAL A 66 -9.15 0.30 8.00
N VAL A 67 -8.34 -0.53 8.67
CA VAL A 67 -6.89 -0.31 8.77
C VAL A 67 -6.25 -0.36 7.38
N PHE A 68 -6.66 -1.30 6.51
CA PHE A 68 -6.13 -1.42 5.16
C PHE A 68 -6.45 -0.19 4.30
N CYS A 69 -7.71 0.25 4.28
CA CYS A 69 -8.16 1.44 3.56
C CYS A 69 -7.41 2.70 4.04
N ARG A 70 -7.21 2.84 5.36
CA ARG A 70 -6.44 3.95 5.92
C ARG A 70 -4.99 3.96 5.45
N ASN A 71 -4.34 2.80 5.40
CA ASN A 71 -2.96 2.70 4.90
C ASN A 71 -2.85 3.09 3.42
N ILE A 72 -3.78 2.60 2.58
CA ILE A 72 -3.83 2.98 1.16
C ILE A 72 -4.03 4.48 0.99
N TYR A 73 -4.91 5.09 1.80
CA TYR A 73 -5.14 6.53 1.76
C TYR A 73 -3.88 7.32 2.13
N ILE A 74 -3.21 6.96 3.23
CA ILE A 74 -1.98 7.63 3.67
C ILE A 74 -0.85 7.45 2.65
N TYR A 75 -0.77 6.29 2.01
CA TYR A 75 0.21 6.01 0.96
C TYR A 75 0.12 6.95 -0.23
N ASN A 76 -1.11 7.30 -0.63
CA ASN A 76 -1.36 8.16 -1.77
C ASN A 76 -1.43 9.65 -1.41
N LYS A 77 -1.33 10.01 -0.14
CA LYS A 77 -1.36 11.42 0.28
C LYS A 77 0.03 12.07 0.09
N PRO A 78 0.13 13.17 -0.66
CA PRO A 78 1.40 13.89 -0.79
C PRO A 78 1.78 14.56 0.53
N LYS A 79 3.04 14.42 0.95
CA LYS A 79 3.62 15.00 2.17
C LYS A 79 4.48 16.24 1.87
N ALA A 80 5.21 16.20 0.77
CA ALA A 80 6.16 17.23 0.36
C ALA A 80 6.13 17.41 -1.16
N VAL A 81 6.51 18.61 -1.60
CA VAL A 81 6.67 18.96 -3.01
C VAL A 81 8.15 19.22 -3.25
N ILE A 82 8.68 18.63 -4.32
CA ILE A 82 10.05 18.80 -4.79
C ILE A 82 9.99 19.54 -6.11
N THR A 83 10.60 20.72 -6.15
CA THR A 83 10.67 21.54 -7.35
C THR A 83 12.05 21.40 -7.93
N MET A 84 12.14 20.91 -9.16
CA MET A 84 13.36 20.78 -9.94
C MET A 84 13.33 21.79 -11.08
N ILE A 85 14.34 22.66 -11.14
CA ILE A 85 14.53 23.64 -12.20
C ILE A 85 15.64 23.16 -13.11
N ILE A 86 15.23 22.66 -14.28
CA ILE A 86 16.08 22.30 -15.41
C ILE A 86 15.41 22.95 -16.62
N PRO A 87 15.53 24.29 -16.75
CA PRO A 87 14.58 25.15 -17.48
C PRO A 87 14.01 24.40 -18.69
N PRO A 88 12.79 23.85 -18.57
CA PRO A 88 11.66 24.21 -17.69
C PRO A 88 11.60 23.62 -16.26
N THR A 89 10.74 24.20 -15.41
CA THR A 89 10.48 23.75 -14.04
C THR A 89 9.56 22.53 -13.99
N ILE A 90 9.92 21.55 -13.17
CA ILE A 90 9.20 20.30 -12.92
C ILE A 90 8.91 20.19 -11.41
N GLN A 91 7.72 19.73 -11.05
CA GLN A 91 7.28 19.52 -9.67
C GLN A 91 6.94 18.05 -9.44
N LEU A 92 7.44 17.49 -8.34
CA LEU A 92 7.13 16.15 -7.86
C LEU A 92 6.46 16.24 -6.50
N LYS A 93 5.31 15.58 -6.34
CA LYS A 93 4.73 15.36 -5.02
C LYS A 93 5.13 13.98 -4.52
N VAL A 94 5.65 13.92 -3.30
CA VAL A 94 6.11 12.67 -2.69
C VAL A 94 5.37 12.35 -1.40
N ASN A 95 5.19 11.07 -1.11
CA ASN A 95 4.55 10.58 0.11
C ASN A 95 5.54 10.44 1.28
N ASN A 96 5.06 9.90 2.41
CA ASN A 96 5.87 9.66 3.61
C ASN A 96 7.03 8.68 3.43
N TRP A 97 7.06 7.91 2.34
CA TRP A 97 8.11 6.93 2.03
C TRP A 97 9.07 7.44 0.94
N ASN A 98 9.10 8.76 0.71
CA ASN A 98 9.89 9.39 -0.36
C ASN A 98 9.59 8.79 -1.75
N LYS A 99 8.35 8.33 -1.98
CA LYS A 99 7.89 7.85 -3.28
C LYS A 99 7.05 8.90 -3.99
N VAL A 100 7.21 9.00 -5.31
CA VAL A 100 6.46 9.94 -6.14
C VAL A 100 5.00 9.52 -6.23
N VAL A 101 4.10 10.42 -5.84
CA VAL A 101 2.64 10.29 -5.99
C VAL A 101 2.18 10.92 -7.29
N GLU A 102 2.79 12.06 -7.65
CA GLU A 102 2.42 12.89 -8.80
C GLU A 102 3.65 13.61 -9.34
N ALA A 103 3.70 13.79 -10.66
CA ALA A 103 4.70 14.58 -11.35
C ALA A 103 4.00 15.53 -12.32
N SER A 104 4.36 16.80 -12.31
CA SER A 104 3.74 17.83 -13.15
C SER A 104 4.76 18.88 -13.57
N ALA A 105 4.45 19.63 -14.62
CA ALA A 105 5.26 20.74 -15.09
C ALA A 105 4.34 21.84 -15.63
N THR A 106 4.65 23.09 -15.30
CA THR A 106 3.82 24.24 -15.68
C THR A 106 3.95 24.56 -17.18
N LYS A 107 5.18 24.46 -17.71
CA LYS A 107 5.48 24.78 -19.12
C LYS A 107 5.39 23.53 -20.00
N GLU A 108 5.03 23.74 -21.27
CA GLU A 108 4.92 22.67 -22.27
C GLU A 108 6.23 21.89 -22.45
N ALA A 109 7.36 22.58 -22.55
CA ALA A 109 8.67 21.93 -22.59
C ALA A 109 8.87 20.95 -21.41
N GLY A 110 8.33 21.26 -20.22
CA GLY A 110 8.49 20.43 -19.04
C GLY A 110 7.56 19.23 -19.09
N ARG A 111 6.34 19.42 -19.60
CA ARG A 111 5.42 18.32 -19.90
C ARG A 111 6.06 17.38 -20.93
N ASN A 112 6.75 17.92 -21.94
CA ASN A 112 7.47 17.10 -22.92
C ASN A 112 8.52 16.23 -22.25
N ILE A 113 9.28 16.70 -21.26
CA ILE A 113 10.22 15.87 -20.47
C ILE A 113 9.50 14.72 -19.76
N LEU A 114 8.29 14.95 -19.23
CA LEU A 114 7.55 13.95 -18.48
C LEU A 114 6.81 12.92 -19.36
N ILE A 115 6.54 13.24 -20.64
CA ILE A 115 5.83 12.34 -21.56
C ILE A 115 6.63 11.04 -21.76
N GLY A 116 5.97 9.92 -21.46
CA GLY A 116 6.54 8.58 -21.59
C GLY A 116 7.32 8.10 -20.36
N VAL A 117 7.56 8.97 -19.37
CA VAL A 117 8.38 8.64 -18.19
C VAL A 117 7.48 8.14 -17.06
N LYS A 118 7.63 6.87 -16.68
CA LYS A 118 6.92 6.28 -15.53
C LYS A 118 7.58 6.71 -14.22
N LEU A 119 7.07 7.79 -13.62
CA LEU A 119 7.58 8.36 -12.37
C LEU A 119 6.78 7.93 -11.12
N LYS A 120 5.48 7.69 -11.26
CA LYS A 120 4.61 7.33 -10.13
C LYS A 120 5.12 6.07 -9.43
N ASN A 121 5.09 6.09 -8.10
CA ASN A 121 5.53 5.02 -7.21
C ASN A 121 7.04 4.75 -7.17
N LEU A 122 7.86 5.52 -7.90
CA LEU A 122 9.31 5.41 -7.81
C LEU A 122 9.86 6.13 -6.57
N PRO A 123 10.98 5.64 -6.00
CA PRO A 123 11.77 6.41 -5.05
C PRO A 123 12.17 7.76 -5.65
N LEU A 124 12.20 8.80 -4.83
CA LEU A 124 12.47 10.18 -5.24
C LEU A 124 13.78 10.30 -6.03
N ASN A 125 14.88 9.74 -5.53
CA ASN A 125 16.18 9.77 -6.22
C ASN A 125 16.08 9.20 -7.64
N ASN A 126 15.57 7.97 -7.77
CA ASN A 126 15.40 7.31 -9.07
C ASN A 126 14.45 8.09 -10.01
N ALA A 127 13.43 8.76 -9.46
CA ALA A 127 12.53 9.59 -10.26
C ALA A 127 13.25 10.85 -10.79
N LEU A 128 14.05 11.51 -9.96
CA LEU A 128 14.86 12.66 -10.35
C LEU A 128 15.90 12.26 -11.42
N GLU A 129 16.58 11.12 -11.25
CA GLU A 129 17.50 10.56 -12.25
C GLU A 129 16.82 10.35 -13.60
N LYS A 130 15.64 9.72 -13.62
CA LYS A 130 14.88 9.52 -14.86
C LYS A 130 14.46 10.82 -15.53
N ILE A 131 14.20 11.87 -14.76
CA ILE A 131 13.90 13.20 -15.31
C ILE A 131 15.15 13.78 -15.97
N ILE A 132 16.33 13.64 -15.37
CA ILE A 132 17.59 14.05 -16.00
C ILE A 132 17.83 13.28 -17.30
N ASP A 133 17.69 11.96 -17.27
CA ASP A 133 17.90 11.11 -18.43
C ASP A 133 16.95 11.51 -19.57
N SER A 134 15.65 11.70 -19.27
CA SER A 134 14.68 12.12 -20.29
C SER A 134 14.91 13.54 -20.79
N ALA A 135 15.39 14.46 -19.94
CA ALA A 135 15.75 15.81 -20.36
C ALA A 135 16.98 15.80 -21.30
N LYS A 136 17.91 14.88 -21.13
CA LYS A 136 19.03 14.66 -22.06
C LYS A 136 18.56 14.07 -23.39
N GLU A 137 17.72 13.03 -23.34
CA GLU A 137 17.16 12.39 -24.53
C GLU A 137 16.38 13.36 -25.43
N LYS A 138 15.72 14.36 -24.82
CA LYS A 138 14.94 15.39 -25.52
C LYS A 138 15.73 16.67 -25.81
N ASP A 139 17.06 16.61 -25.71
CA ASP A 139 18.00 17.71 -26.02
C ASP A 139 17.79 18.99 -25.17
N VAL A 140 17.13 18.88 -24.02
CA VAL A 140 16.98 20.00 -23.07
C VAL A 140 18.26 20.19 -22.26
N LEU A 141 18.88 19.08 -21.84
CA LEU A 141 20.17 19.04 -21.15
C LEU A 141 21.29 18.64 -22.11
N ASN A 142 21.57 19.50 -23.09
CA ASN A 142 22.63 19.29 -24.08
C ASN A 142 23.99 19.83 -23.63
N ASP A 143 25.03 19.58 -24.43
CA ASP A 143 26.41 19.97 -24.10
C ASP A 143 26.54 21.50 -23.91
N LYS A 144 25.82 22.29 -24.72
CA LYS A 144 25.77 23.76 -24.57
C LYS A 144 25.22 24.17 -23.20
N TYR A 145 24.20 23.47 -22.69
CA TYR A 145 23.67 23.73 -21.36
C TYR A 145 24.71 23.41 -20.28
N ILE A 146 25.38 22.26 -20.40
CA ILE A 146 26.33 21.74 -19.40
C ILE A 146 27.61 22.60 -19.34
N GLU A 147 28.13 23.01 -20.50
CA GLU A 147 29.35 23.82 -20.61
C GLU A 147 29.16 25.25 -20.07
N ASN A 148 27.95 25.80 -20.19
CA ASN A 148 27.66 27.15 -19.69
C ASN A 148 27.86 27.24 -18.16
N LYS A 149 28.68 28.19 -17.72
CA LYS A 149 29.04 28.41 -16.30
C LYS A 149 27.86 28.84 -15.44
N ASP A 150 26.86 29.50 -16.02
CA ASP A 150 25.72 30.05 -15.29
C ASP A 150 24.58 29.04 -15.11
N ASN A 151 24.62 27.94 -15.86
CA ASN A 151 23.60 26.91 -15.80
C ASN A 151 23.83 25.97 -14.61
N SER A 152 22.77 25.72 -13.85
CA SER A 152 22.76 24.72 -12.79
C SER A 152 21.37 24.12 -12.63
N ILE A 153 21.34 22.85 -12.25
CA ILE A 153 20.12 22.13 -11.88
C ILE A 153 19.79 22.53 -10.45
N ILE A 154 18.64 23.16 -10.24
CA ILE A 154 18.25 23.62 -8.91
C ILE A 154 17.13 22.76 -8.36
N ILE A 155 17.24 22.33 -7.10
CA ILE A 155 16.24 21.53 -6.42
C ILE A 155 15.81 22.24 -5.15
N TYR A 156 14.50 22.33 -4.94
CA TYR A 156 13.88 22.85 -3.74
C TYR A 156 12.97 21.81 -3.13
N THR A 157 12.99 21.71 -1.81
CA THR A 157 12.02 20.90 -1.06
C THR A 157 11.08 21.82 -0.30
N SER A 158 9.76 21.64 -0.44
CA SER A 158 8.74 22.50 0.18
C SER A 158 8.63 22.38 1.72
N LYS A 159 9.42 21.51 2.34
CA LYS A 159 9.48 21.33 3.78
C LYS A 159 10.93 21.22 4.20
N ASN A 160 11.26 21.91 5.29
CA ASN A 160 12.48 21.64 6.03
C ASN A 160 12.37 20.22 6.57
N ASN A 161 13.10 19.29 5.97
CA ASN A 161 12.87 17.88 6.21
C ASN A 161 14.16 17.08 6.18
N ASP A 162 14.75 16.90 7.36
CA ASP A 162 15.89 16.01 7.63
C ASP A 162 15.65 14.55 7.18
N SER A 163 14.39 14.16 6.93
CA SER A 163 14.04 12.80 6.48
C SER A 163 14.12 12.56 4.96
N MET A 164 14.49 13.58 4.17
CA MET A 164 14.56 13.45 2.71
C MET A 164 16.01 13.37 2.24
N ASP A 165 16.48 12.14 2.06
CA ASP A 165 17.84 11.87 1.59
C ASP A 165 17.94 11.94 0.05
N LEU A 166 18.62 12.98 -0.45
CA LEU A 166 18.96 13.13 -1.87
C LEU A 166 20.42 12.75 -2.18
N SER A 167 21.16 12.14 -1.25
CA SER A 167 22.59 11.85 -1.42
C SER A 167 22.88 10.97 -2.64
N SER A 168 21.99 10.01 -2.93
CA SER A 168 22.12 9.16 -4.12
C SER A 168 21.98 9.95 -5.42
N PHE A 169 21.00 10.87 -5.47
CA PHE A 169 20.82 11.74 -6.62
C PHE A 169 21.97 12.75 -6.75
N GLU A 170 22.45 13.29 -5.64
CA GLU A 170 23.61 14.18 -5.61
C GLU A 170 24.86 13.47 -6.18
N LYS A 171 25.09 12.22 -5.79
CA LYS A 171 26.16 11.38 -6.37
C LYS A 171 25.97 11.19 -7.87
N TYR A 172 24.75 10.85 -8.31
CA TYR A 172 24.43 10.71 -9.73
C TYR A 172 24.76 11.97 -10.54
N LEU A 173 24.49 13.17 -10.00
CA LEU A 173 24.81 14.46 -10.62
C LEU A 173 26.32 14.71 -10.67
N LYS A 174 27.04 14.44 -9.56
CA LYS A 174 28.51 14.55 -9.47
C LYS A 174 29.21 13.66 -10.50
N ASP A 175 28.80 12.40 -10.59
CA ASP A 175 29.37 11.41 -11.51
C ASP A 175 29.22 11.85 -12.98
N ARG A 176 28.17 12.62 -13.28
CA ARG A 176 27.88 13.18 -14.61
C ARG A 176 28.41 14.60 -14.81
N LYS A 177 29.17 15.13 -13.85
CA LYS A 177 29.73 16.50 -13.87
C LYS A 177 28.67 17.59 -14.11
N LEU A 178 27.44 17.35 -13.66
CA LEU A 178 26.36 18.33 -13.76
C LEU A 178 26.48 19.32 -12.60
N LYS A 179 26.36 20.62 -12.90
CA LYS A 179 26.30 21.66 -11.87
C LYS A 179 24.93 21.65 -11.22
N TYR A 180 24.88 21.72 -9.90
CA TYR A 180 23.61 21.66 -9.17
C TYR A 180 23.62 22.50 -7.90
N LYS A 181 22.43 22.84 -7.42
CA LYS A 181 22.17 23.45 -6.12
C LYS A 181 20.96 22.78 -5.50
N ILE A 182 21.09 22.28 -4.27
CA ILE A 182 19.99 21.64 -3.54
C ILE A 182 19.70 22.48 -2.30
N ASN A 183 18.43 22.86 -2.15
CA ASN A 183 17.94 23.55 -0.97
C ASN A 183 16.91 22.69 -0.22
N TYR A 184 17.25 22.37 1.03
CA TYR A 184 16.42 21.60 1.95
C TYR A 184 15.57 22.48 2.89
N ASP A 185 15.73 23.80 2.89
CA ASP A 185 15.24 24.68 3.96
C ASP A 185 13.72 24.97 3.95
N GLY A 186 12.98 24.39 3.01
CA GLY A 186 11.55 24.69 2.85
C GLY A 186 11.25 25.95 2.05
N SER A 187 12.28 26.67 1.59
CA SER A 187 12.17 27.90 0.82
C SER A 187 12.61 27.71 -0.63
N ASP A 188 11.88 28.34 -1.55
CA ASP A 188 12.26 28.41 -2.95
C ASP A 188 13.41 29.43 -3.21
N ARG A 189 14.04 29.96 -2.15
CA ARG A 189 15.14 30.93 -2.22
C ARG A 189 16.46 30.26 -1.87
N ILE A 190 17.46 30.36 -2.76
CA ILE A 190 18.84 29.96 -2.44
C ILE A 190 19.44 31.09 -1.60
N LYS A 191 19.90 30.78 -0.39
CA LYS A 191 20.67 31.70 0.46
C LYS A 191 22.10 31.86 -0.05
#